data_AF-A0A7Z9IHZ1-F1
#
_entry.id   AF-A0A7Z9IHZ1-F1
#
_cell.length_a   1.000
_cell.length_b   1.000
_cell.length_c   1.000
_cell.angle_alpha   90.00
_cell.angle_beta   90.00
_cell.angle_gamma   90.00
#
_symmetry.space_group_name_H-M   'P 1'
#
loop_
_entity.id
_entity.type
_entity.pdbx_description
1 polymer ?
#
loop_
_entity_poly.entity_id
_entity_poly.type
_entity_poly.pdbx_seq_one_letter_code
_entity_poly.pdbx_strand_id
1 'polypeptide(L)'
;MIQKFQFAFALIITVPTYAEFVVGSVPLDAPTGISTVFAKHVDVYGLHVFAKSNVSNSKVLHCANILAQWIDNNEDGVVDDLISHQTLVGRYASMLIWANPNQADGDYDSIPNSTWDNNGFQELFADEMNLGYPANGQFDWTLEEVLHLVTHEGYALAYPLVWGETSSQMTNTMDAVIAGGWYHYNDPTCDYACKATEYMYWSLTSLLGAQNYPWRIPDIADEWELPTPKLMHQHAGSMVQMLQDPQWHIATVLPDGTYNPVAPCIADLDGSNDVNVNDLLQLINAWGQSNVSADIDGSGTVDVGDILLLVDAWGICP
;
A
#
# COMPACT_ATOMS: atom_id res chain seq x y z
N MET A 1 -0.91 7.20 56.97
CA MET A 1 0.10 7.89 56.13
C MET A 1 0.53 6.88 55.09
N ILE A 2 -0.15 6.83 53.93
CA ILE A 2 0.12 5.87 52.86
C ILE A 2 0.82 6.66 51.77
N GLN A 3 2.12 6.38 51.58
CA GLN A 3 2.94 6.98 50.54
C GLN A 3 2.56 6.31 49.21
N LYS A 4 1.90 7.05 48.32
CA LYS A 4 1.69 6.61 46.94
C LYS A 4 3.01 6.81 46.18
N PHE A 5 3.69 5.72 45.86
CA PHE A 5 4.75 5.72 44.87
C PHE A 5 4.10 5.85 43.48
N GLN A 6 4.25 7.01 42.84
CA GLN A 6 4.04 7.13 41.40
C GLN A 6 5.29 6.60 40.71
N PHE A 7 5.17 5.43 40.08
CA PHE A 7 6.12 5.01 39.07
C PHE A 7 5.80 5.79 37.79
N ALA A 8 6.62 6.79 37.48
CA ALA A 8 6.67 7.34 36.14
C ALA A 8 7.36 6.30 35.25
N PHE A 9 6.58 5.56 34.48
CA PHE A 9 7.11 4.88 33.31
C PHE A 9 7.38 5.98 32.28
N ALA A 10 8.66 6.30 32.07
CA ALA A 10 9.05 7.02 30.87
C ALA A 10 8.79 6.07 29.70
N LEU A 11 7.70 6.31 28.97
CA LEU A 11 7.47 5.68 27.68
C LEU A 11 8.50 6.32 26.74
N ILE A 12 9.61 5.63 26.50
CA ILE A 12 10.55 6.02 25.46
C ILE A 12 9.86 5.66 24.15
N ILE A 13 9.20 6.63 23.52
CA ILE A 13 8.75 6.49 22.15
C ILE A 13 10.01 6.69 21.31
N THR A 14 10.67 5.59 20.93
CA THR A 14 11.66 5.66 19.87
C THR A 14 10.90 5.97 18.60
N VAL A 15 10.99 7.20 18.09
CA VAL A 15 10.59 7.51 16.71
C VAL A 15 11.38 6.53 15.83
N PRO A 16 10.73 5.59 15.13
CA PRO A 16 11.46 4.66 14.30
C PRO A 16 12.10 5.48 13.18
N THR A 17 13.42 5.61 13.21
CA THR A 17 14.18 6.01 12.03
C THR A 17 13.85 4.98 10.96
N TYR A 18 13.21 5.40 9.87
CA TYR A 18 12.96 4.50 8.75
C TYR A 18 14.27 3.84 8.34
N ALA A 19 14.28 2.51 8.35
CA ALA A 19 15.39 1.74 7.83
C ALA A 19 15.08 1.45 6.37
N GLU A 20 16.00 1.82 5.46
CA GLU A 20 15.91 1.45 4.05
C GLU A 20 15.67 -0.06 3.91
N PHE A 21 14.84 -0.46 2.94
CA PHE A 21 14.63 -1.87 2.65
C PHE A 21 15.94 -2.55 2.22
N VAL A 22 16.22 -3.70 2.84
CA VAL A 22 17.44 -4.47 2.57
C VAL A 22 17.08 -5.84 2.02
N VAL A 23 17.68 -6.21 0.88
CA VAL A 23 17.56 -7.57 0.32
C VAL A 23 18.39 -8.53 1.17
N GLY A 24 17.70 -9.38 1.92
CA GLY A 24 18.26 -10.45 2.74
C GLY A 24 18.05 -11.85 2.12
N SER A 25 18.37 -12.86 2.92
CA SER A 25 18.03 -14.27 2.64
C SER A 25 16.63 -14.59 3.14
N VAL A 26 15.97 -15.57 2.52
CA VAL A 26 14.68 -16.11 3.00
C VAL A 26 14.76 -16.46 4.50
N PRO A 27 13.80 -16.00 5.32
CA PRO A 27 13.83 -16.21 6.76
C PRO A 27 13.49 -17.68 7.09
N LEU A 28 13.97 -18.14 8.26
CA LEU A 28 13.86 -19.55 8.66
C LEU A 28 12.42 -19.99 8.97
N ASP A 29 11.55 -19.04 9.29
CA ASP A 29 10.13 -19.22 9.57
C ASP A 29 9.25 -19.00 8.34
N ALA A 30 9.83 -18.83 7.15
CA ALA A 30 9.08 -18.80 5.91
C ALA A 30 8.23 -20.07 5.71
N PRO A 31 7.04 -19.97 5.06
CA PRO A 31 6.19 -21.10 4.79
C PRO A 31 6.92 -22.23 4.06
N THR A 32 6.44 -23.45 4.28
CA THR A 32 7.11 -24.66 3.75
C THR A 32 7.23 -24.58 2.22
N GLY A 33 8.41 -24.84 1.69
CA GLY A 33 8.71 -24.80 0.24
C GLY A 33 9.22 -23.46 -0.27
N ILE A 34 8.99 -22.35 0.45
CA ILE A 34 9.44 -21.01 -0.01
C ILE A 34 10.97 -20.95 -0.11
N SER A 35 11.69 -21.40 0.93
CA SER A 35 13.15 -21.41 0.94
C SER A 35 13.80 -22.41 -0.02
N THR A 36 13.02 -23.33 -0.60
CA THR A 36 13.52 -24.25 -1.65
C THR A 36 13.45 -23.62 -3.04
N VAL A 37 12.54 -22.68 -3.25
CA VAL A 37 12.34 -22.00 -4.54
C VAL A 37 13.07 -20.67 -4.59
N PHE A 38 12.91 -19.85 -3.55
CA PHE A 38 13.40 -18.48 -3.48
C PHE A 38 14.68 -18.37 -2.66
N ALA A 39 15.48 -17.34 -2.97
CA ALA A 39 16.78 -17.12 -2.33
C ALA A 39 16.88 -15.74 -1.66
N LYS A 40 16.04 -14.79 -2.08
CA LYS A 40 16.04 -13.40 -1.63
C LYS A 40 14.74 -13.09 -0.90
N HIS A 41 14.83 -12.19 0.07
CA HIS A 41 13.69 -11.71 0.84
C HIS A 41 13.86 -10.24 1.19
N VAL A 42 12.75 -9.50 1.21
CA VAL A 42 12.61 -8.19 1.83
C VAL A 42 11.34 -8.22 2.68
N ASP A 43 11.42 -7.68 3.90
CA ASP A 43 10.27 -7.44 4.77
C ASP A 43 9.75 -6.02 4.54
N VAL A 44 8.43 -5.88 4.35
CA VAL A 44 7.75 -4.60 4.12
C VAL A 44 6.56 -4.53 5.06
N TYR A 45 6.71 -3.85 6.21
CA TYR A 45 5.66 -3.78 7.24
C TYR A 45 5.15 -5.16 7.69
N GLY A 46 6.01 -6.18 7.75
CA GLY A 46 5.61 -7.56 8.06
C GLY A 46 4.97 -8.33 6.90
N LEU A 47 4.88 -7.74 5.71
CA LEU A 47 4.62 -8.41 4.44
C LEU A 47 5.93 -8.84 3.79
N HIS A 48 5.87 -9.68 2.76
CA HIS A 48 7.07 -10.32 2.24
C HIS A 48 7.23 -10.19 0.72
N VAL A 49 8.44 -9.89 0.29
CA VAL A 49 8.84 -9.99 -1.11
C VAL A 49 9.88 -11.09 -1.23
N PHE A 50 9.52 -12.23 -1.80
CA PHE A 50 10.44 -13.31 -2.11
C PHE A 50 10.87 -13.25 -3.56
N ALA A 51 12.15 -13.51 -3.84
CA ALA A 51 12.65 -13.49 -5.21
C ALA A 51 13.70 -14.57 -5.50
N LYS A 52 13.74 -15.02 -6.75
CA LYS A 52 14.76 -15.94 -7.24
C LYS A 52 16.15 -15.28 -7.18
N SER A 53 17.19 -16.11 -7.05
CA SER A 53 18.57 -15.64 -6.96
C SER A 53 19.03 -14.83 -8.18
N ASN A 54 18.49 -15.13 -9.37
CA ASN A 54 18.80 -14.48 -10.63
C ASN A 54 17.99 -13.18 -10.90
N VAL A 55 17.03 -12.82 -10.06
CA VAL A 55 16.33 -11.52 -10.13
C VAL A 55 17.25 -10.45 -9.54
N SER A 56 17.46 -9.32 -10.22
CA SER A 56 18.33 -8.23 -9.73
C SER A 56 17.80 -7.59 -8.45
N ASN A 57 18.68 -7.21 -7.52
CA ASN A 57 18.26 -6.56 -6.27
C ASN A 57 17.46 -5.27 -6.50
N SER A 58 17.77 -4.49 -7.55
CA SER A 58 17.01 -3.28 -7.89
C SER A 58 15.54 -3.59 -8.20
N LYS A 59 15.24 -4.72 -8.84
CA LYS A 59 13.85 -5.15 -9.08
C LYS A 59 13.18 -5.61 -7.79
N VAL A 60 13.89 -6.36 -6.94
CA VAL A 60 13.34 -6.76 -5.62
C VAL A 60 13.01 -5.54 -4.77
N LEU A 61 13.90 -4.54 -4.72
CA LEU A 61 13.68 -3.29 -4.00
C LEU A 61 12.58 -2.43 -4.63
N HIS A 62 12.49 -2.41 -5.96
CA HIS A 62 11.39 -1.75 -6.68
C HIS A 62 10.03 -2.29 -6.24
N CYS A 63 9.86 -3.63 -6.23
CA CYS A 63 8.65 -4.26 -5.73
C CYS A 63 8.38 -3.93 -4.25
N ALA A 64 9.42 -3.92 -3.41
CA ALA A 64 9.27 -3.58 -1.99
C ALA A 64 8.83 -2.13 -1.78
N ASN A 65 9.38 -1.18 -2.54
CA ASN A 65 8.99 0.23 -2.48
C ASN A 65 7.55 0.44 -2.97
N ILE A 66 7.16 -0.17 -4.09
CA ILE A 66 5.78 -0.09 -4.60
C ILE A 66 4.81 -0.70 -3.58
N LEU A 67 5.16 -1.82 -2.95
CA LEU A 67 4.33 -2.43 -1.89
C LEU A 67 4.19 -1.49 -0.69
N ALA A 68 5.28 -0.85 -0.26
CA ALA A 68 5.22 0.13 0.81
C ALA A 68 4.33 1.32 0.44
N GLN A 69 4.47 1.88 -0.76
CA GLN A 69 3.65 2.99 -1.27
C GLN A 69 2.16 2.65 -1.46
N TRP A 70 1.79 1.37 -1.59
CA TRP A 70 0.39 0.96 -1.58
C TRP A 70 -0.17 0.76 -0.16
N ILE A 71 0.69 0.51 0.83
CA ILE A 71 0.32 0.28 2.24
C ILE A 71 0.33 1.59 3.05
N ASP A 72 1.24 2.49 2.71
CA ASP A 72 1.49 3.81 3.27
C ASP A 72 1.65 4.77 2.08
N ASN A 73 0.52 5.22 1.56
CA ASN A 73 0.44 5.96 0.30
C ASN A 73 0.78 7.44 0.44
N ASN A 74 0.64 7.99 1.64
CA ASN A 74 1.07 9.34 1.96
C ASN A 74 2.56 9.42 2.35
N GLU A 75 3.24 8.26 2.44
CA GLU A 75 4.64 8.11 2.83
C GLU A 75 4.95 8.79 4.17
N ASP A 76 4.06 8.63 5.14
CA ASP A 76 4.23 9.21 6.48
C ASP A 76 4.85 8.21 7.49
N GLY A 77 5.24 7.03 7.01
CA GLY A 77 5.82 5.96 7.80
C GLY A 77 4.78 5.12 8.55
N VAL A 78 3.49 5.46 8.47
CA VAL A 78 2.38 4.76 9.11
C VAL A 78 1.49 4.11 8.05
N VAL A 79 1.11 2.86 8.32
CA VAL A 79 0.14 2.12 7.52
C VAL A 79 -1.20 2.87 7.46
N ASP A 80 -1.72 3.10 6.25
CA ASP A 80 -2.95 3.86 6.00
C ASP A 80 -4.21 3.14 6.51
N ASP A 81 -4.40 1.87 6.15
CA ASP A 81 -5.52 1.03 6.61
C ASP A 81 -5.01 -0.18 7.42
N LEU A 82 -5.06 -0.03 8.76
CA LEU A 82 -4.55 -1.05 9.67
C LEU A 82 -5.34 -2.37 9.63
N ILE A 83 -6.63 -2.35 9.27
CA ILE A 83 -7.47 -3.56 9.26
C ILE A 83 -7.10 -4.42 8.04
N SER A 84 -6.99 -3.80 6.87
CA SER A 84 -6.52 -4.39 5.62
C SER A 84 -5.08 -4.92 5.79
N HIS A 85 -4.19 -4.11 6.37
CA HIS A 85 -2.81 -4.53 6.66
C HIS A 85 -2.71 -5.73 7.62
N GLN A 86 -3.45 -5.73 8.73
CA GLN A 86 -3.48 -6.88 9.64
C GLN A 86 -4.05 -8.13 8.97
N THR A 87 -4.98 -7.96 8.03
CA THR A 87 -5.52 -9.07 7.22
C THR A 87 -4.42 -9.66 6.32
N LEU A 88 -3.66 -8.81 5.62
CA LEU A 88 -2.51 -9.20 4.81
C LEU A 88 -1.45 -9.94 5.63
N VAL A 89 -1.04 -9.39 6.77
CA VAL A 89 -0.07 -10.03 7.68
C VAL A 89 -0.60 -11.38 8.18
N GLY A 90 -1.88 -11.46 8.56
CA GLY A 90 -2.52 -12.68 9.02
C GLY A 90 -2.55 -13.79 7.96
N ARG A 91 -2.50 -13.42 6.68
CA ARG A 91 -2.41 -14.33 5.54
C ARG A 91 -1.00 -14.60 5.04
N TYR A 92 0.03 -14.08 5.72
CA TYR A 92 1.41 -14.14 5.25
C TYR A 92 1.51 -13.61 3.80
N ALA A 93 0.82 -12.50 3.53
CA ALA A 93 0.70 -11.97 2.18
C ALA A 93 2.08 -11.68 1.58
N SER A 94 2.37 -12.27 0.42
CA SER A 94 3.71 -12.26 -0.16
C SER A 94 3.70 -12.07 -1.67
N MET A 95 4.59 -11.19 -2.15
CA MET A 95 4.98 -11.13 -3.56
C MET A 95 6.01 -12.21 -3.85
N LEU A 96 5.80 -12.97 -4.92
CA LEU A 96 6.67 -14.06 -5.38
C LEU A 96 7.27 -13.72 -6.75
N ILE A 97 8.55 -13.36 -6.77
CA ILE A 97 9.21 -12.86 -7.98
C ILE A 97 10.07 -13.95 -8.64
N TRP A 98 9.59 -14.45 -9.78
CA TRP A 98 10.38 -15.26 -10.71
C TRP A 98 11.01 -14.40 -11.80
N ALA A 99 11.95 -14.95 -12.57
CA ALA A 99 12.48 -14.24 -13.73
C ALA A 99 11.41 -14.09 -14.83
N ASN A 100 10.64 -15.15 -15.08
CA ASN A 100 9.62 -15.24 -16.12
C ASN A 100 8.69 -16.45 -15.88
N PRO A 101 7.56 -16.56 -16.61
CA PRO A 101 6.58 -17.63 -16.42
C PRO A 101 7.16 -19.05 -16.51
N ASN A 102 8.07 -19.30 -17.47
CA ASN A 102 8.68 -20.63 -17.62
C ASN A 102 9.47 -21.08 -16.38
N GLN A 103 10.05 -20.13 -15.64
CA GLN A 103 10.74 -20.45 -14.39
C GLN A 103 9.75 -20.78 -13.27
N ALA A 104 8.62 -20.07 -13.21
CA ALA A 104 7.56 -20.35 -12.25
C ALA A 104 6.93 -21.73 -12.49
N ASP A 105 6.58 -22.06 -13.73
CA ASP A 105 6.02 -23.36 -14.11
C ASP A 105 6.89 -24.54 -13.64
N GLY A 106 8.22 -24.40 -13.76
CA GLY A 106 9.17 -25.44 -13.34
C GLY A 106 9.33 -25.56 -11.82
N ASP A 107 8.98 -24.51 -11.06
CA ASP A 107 9.15 -24.44 -9.62
C ASP A 107 7.84 -24.69 -8.84
N TYR A 108 6.67 -24.57 -9.49
CA TYR A 108 5.35 -24.56 -8.83
C TYR A 108 5.12 -25.77 -7.92
N ASP A 109 5.43 -26.98 -8.43
CA ASP A 109 5.31 -28.24 -7.69
C ASP A 109 6.29 -28.39 -6.51
N SER A 110 7.28 -27.50 -6.39
CA SER A 110 8.22 -27.46 -5.27
C SER A 110 7.63 -26.79 -4.02
N ILE A 111 6.55 -26.01 -4.19
CA ILE A 111 5.80 -25.42 -3.09
C ILE A 111 4.56 -26.30 -2.83
N PRO A 112 4.39 -26.86 -1.62
CA PRO A 112 3.23 -27.70 -1.32
C PRO A 112 1.91 -26.98 -1.55
N ASN A 113 0.89 -27.68 -2.04
CA ASN A 113 -0.47 -27.13 -2.20
C ASN A 113 -1.01 -26.52 -0.90
N SER A 114 -0.72 -27.13 0.26
CA SER A 114 -1.12 -26.57 1.55
C SER A 114 -0.46 -25.21 1.84
N THR A 115 0.71 -24.92 1.27
CA THR A 115 1.33 -23.61 1.40
C THR A 115 0.57 -22.60 0.54
N TRP A 116 0.22 -22.94 -0.70
CA TRP A 116 -0.63 -22.12 -1.55
C TRP A 116 -2.01 -21.85 -0.91
N ASP A 117 -2.67 -22.89 -0.42
CA ASP A 117 -4.05 -22.79 0.11
C ASP A 117 -4.14 -21.93 1.39
N ASN A 118 -3.05 -21.83 2.17
CA ASN A 118 -3.06 -21.21 3.50
C ASN A 118 -2.39 -19.82 3.55
N ASN A 119 -1.78 -19.34 2.47
CA ASN A 119 -1.10 -18.04 2.44
C ASN A 119 -1.58 -17.22 1.24
N GLY A 120 -1.54 -15.89 1.35
CA GLY A 120 -1.91 -14.99 0.26
C GLY A 120 -0.69 -14.72 -0.62
N PHE A 121 -0.59 -15.34 -1.79
CA PHE A 121 0.57 -15.18 -2.67
C PHE A 121 0.16 -14.54 -3.98
N GLN A 122 0.94 -13.54 -4.38
CA GLN A 122 0.82 -12.90 -5.68
C GLN A 122 2.11 -13.08 -6.47
N GLU A 123 1.98 -13.56 -7.70
CA GLU A 123 3.11 -13.75 -8.59
C GLU A 123 3.49 -12.45 -9.30
N LEU A 124 4.78 -12.31 -9.61
CA LEU A 124 5.29 -11.23 -10.45
C LEU A 124 6.50 -11.74 -11.24
N PHE A 125 6.60 -11.34 -12.51
CA PHE A 125 7.71 -11.72 -13.36
C PHE A 125 8.69 -10.57 -13.55
N ALA A 126 9.97 -10.84 -13.28
CA ALA A 126 11.00 -9.83 -13.41
C ALA A 126 11.06 -9.23 -14.81
N ASP A 127 10.80 -9.99 -15.87
CA ASP A 127 10.83 -9.49 -17.25
C ASP A 127 9.71 -8.47 -17.57
N GLU A 128 8.69 -8.37 -16.72
CA GLU A 128 7.56 -7.42 -16.81
C GLU A 128 7.73 -6.21 -15.87
N MET A 129 8.67 -6.27 -14.92
CA MET A 129 8.99 -5.17 -14.02
C MET A 129 9.79 -4.09 -14.73
N ASN A 130 9.24 -2.88 -14.77
CA ASN A 130 9.78 -1.79 -15.56
C ASN A 130 10.10 -0.53 -14.72
N LEU A 131 11.35 -0.49 -14.25
CA LEU A 131 11.91 0.64 -13.48
C LEU A 131 12.07 1.93 -14.31
N GLY A 132 11.86 1.88 -15.63
CA GLY A 132 11.88 3.04 -16.52
C GLY A 132 10.51 3.65 -16.77
N TYR A 133 9.44 3.11 -16.18
CA TYR A 133 8.09 3.64 -16.30
C TYR A 133 8.00 5.06 -15.73
N PRO A 134 7.21 5.97 -16.36
CA PRO A 134 6.57 5.85 -17.67
C PRO A 134 7.47 6.28 -18.84
N ALA A 135 8.71 6.72 -18.56
CA ALA A 135 9.58 7.41 -19.51
C ALA A 135 9.98 6.56 -20.74
N ASN A 136 10.02 5.24 -20.60
CA ASN A 136 10.35 4.32 -21.70
C ASN A 136 9.14 3.85 -22.52
N GLY A 137 7.92 4.30 -22.20
CA GLY A 137 6.72 3.97 -22.96
C GLY A 137 6.28 2.50 -22.84
N GLN A 138 6.62 1.84 -21.74
CA GLN A 138 6.18 0.49 -21.40
C GLN A 138 5.55 0.50 -20.01
N PHE A 139 4.46 -0.22 -19.80
CA PHE A 139 3.82 -0.30 -18.48
C PHE A 139 4.72 -1.03 -17.47
N ASP A 140 4.62 -0.69 -16.20
CA ASP A 140 5.25 -1.43 -15.12
C ASP A 140 4.22 -2.29 -14.41
N TRP A 141 4.26 -3.59 -14.66
CA TRP A 141 3.32 -4.56 -14.08
C TRP A 141 3.48 -4.70 -12.57
N THR A 142 4.58 -4.20 -11.99
CA THR A 142 4.72 -4.11 -10.53
C THR A 142 3.59 -3.27 -9.90
N LEU A 143 3.07 -2.26 -10.59
CA LEU A 143 1.95 -1.46 -10.09
C LEU A 143 0.67 -2.28 -9.94
N GLU A 144 0.44 -3.20 -10.87
CA GLU A 144 -0.76 -4.03 -10.95
C GLU A 144 -0.68 -5.20 -9.98
N GLU A 145 0.36 -6.03 -10.07
CA GLU A 145 0.47 -7.23 -9.26
C GLU A 145 0.54 -6.89 -7.77
N VAL A 146 1.33 -5.89 -7.40
CA VAL A 146 1.38 -5.49 -5.99
C VAL A 146 0.04 -4.93 -5.51
N LEU A 147 -0.69 -4.20 -6.37
CA LEU A 147 -2.04 -3.74 -6.03
C LEU A 147 -3.01 -4.91 -5.88
N HIS A 148 -2.93 -5.94 -6.74
CA HIS A 148 -3.71 -7.17 -6.61
C HIS A 148 -3.48 -7.82 -5.24
N LEU A 149 -2.23 -7.95 -4.78
CA LEU A 149 -1.96 -8.47 -3.45
C LEU A 149 -2.67 -7.63 -2.36
N VAL A 150 -2.51 -6.30 -2.40
CA VAL A 150 -3.08 -5.41 -1.37
C VAL A 150 -4.61 -5.41 -1.37
N THR A 151 -5.25 -5.48 -2.54
CA THR A 151 -6.71 -5.41 -2.64
C THR A 151 -7.38 -6.78 -2.47
N HIS A 152 -6.85 -7.84 -3.10
CA HIS A 152 -7.38 -9.20 -3.03
C HIS A 152 -7.21 -9.81 -1.63
N GLU A 153 -5.98 -9.79 -1.11
CA GLU A 153 -5.65 -10.44 0.17
C GLU A 153 -5.86 -9.50 1.38
N GLY A 154 -6.01 -8.20 1.13
CA GLY A 154 -6.25 -7.18 2.15
C GLY A 154 -7.71 -6.72 2.15
N TYR A 155 -8.02 -5.72 1.33
CA TYR A 155 -9.31 -5.02 1.35
C TYR A 155 -10.51 -5.95 1.15
N ALA A 156 -10.45 -6.87 0.19
CA ALA A 156 -11.56 -7.76 -0.13
C ALA A 156 -11.90 -8.70 1.05
N LEU A 157 -10.87 -9.14 1.81
CA LEU A 157 -11.04 -10.00 2.97
C LEU A 157 -11.37 -9.23 4.26
N ALA A 158 -10.80 -8.04 4.43
CA ALA A 158 -11.08 -7.15 5.56
C ALA A 158 -12.52 -6.60 5.51
N TYR A 159 -13.00 -6.29 4.30
CA TYR A 159 -14.26 -5.58 4.07
C TYR A 159 -15.13 -6.28 2.99
N PRO A 160 -15.54 -7.55 3.20
CA PRO A 160 -16.14 -8.37 2.16
C PRO A 160 -17.47 -7.84 1.61
N LEU A 161 -18.22 -7.04 2.40
CA LEU A 161 -19.47 -6.44 1.94
C LEU A 161 -19.27 -5.21 1.05
N VAL A 162 -18.10 -4.58 1.08
CA VAL A 162 -17.80 -3.35 0.34
C VAL A 162 -16.85 -3.65 -0.82
N TRP A 163 -15.72 -4.29 -0.52
CA TRP A 163 -14.61 -4.54 -1.45
C TRP A 163 -14.48 -6.02 -1.86
N GLY A 164 -15.33 -6.92 -1.35
CA GLY A 164 -15.28 -8.34 -1.69
C GLY A 164 -15.59 -8.63 -3.17
N GLU A 165 -15.21 -9.80 -3.66
CA GLU A 165 -15.12 -10.07 -5.10
C GLU A 165 -16.28 -10.89 -5.69
N THR A 166 -17.33 -11.16 -4.92
CA THR A 166 -18.47 -11.98 -5.38
C THR A 166 -19.84 -11.36 -5.16
N SER A 167 -20.04 -10.63 -4.05
CA SER A 167 -21.31 -9.98 -3.72
C SER A 167 -21.07 -8.81 -2.78
N SER A 168 -20.54 -7.71 -3.33
CA SER A 168 -20.18 -6.52 -2.59
C SER A 168 -20.70 -5.25 -3.26
N GLN A 169 -20.49 -4.10 -2.61
CA GLN A 169 -20.77 -2.81 -3.24
C GLN A 169 -19.91 -2.63 -4.50
N MET A 170 -18.63 -3.00 -4.47
CA MET A 170 -17.71 -2.89 -5.60
C MET A 170 -18.21 -3.70 -6.80
N THR A 171 -18.60 -4.96 -6.59
CA THR A 171 -19.05 -5.82 -7.70
C THR A 171 -20.37 -5.34 -8.31
N ASN A 172 -21.24 -4.70 -7.53
CA ASN A 172 -22.43 -4.04 -8.09
C ASN A 172 -22.07 -2.87 -9.04
N THR A 173 -20.99 -2.13 -8.74
CA THR A 173 -20.49 -1.10 -9.66
C THR A 173 -19.86 -1.72 -10.90
N MET A 174 -19.09 -2.80 -10.74
CA MET A 174 -18.49 -3.55 -11.85
C MET A 174 -19.57 -4.02 -12.83
N ASP A 175 -20.64 -4.66 -12.34
CA ASP A 175 -21.74 -5.14 -13.16
C ASP A 175 -22.39 -4.02 -13.98
N ALA A 176 -22.51 -2.82 -13.41
CA ALA A 176 -23.05 -1.66 -14.12
C ALA A 176 -22.09 -1.15 -15.22
N VAL A 177 -20.78 -1.17 -14.98
CA VAL A 177 -19.75 -0.79 -15.95
C VAL A 177 -19.68 -1.80 -17.11
N ILE A 178 -19.76 -3.11 -16.80
CA ILE A 178 -19.86 -4.19 -17.80
C ILE A 178 -21.15 -4.03 -18.62
N ALA A 179 -22.31 -3.84 -17.98
CA ALA A 179 -23.58 -3.63 -18.67
C ALA A 179 -23.58 -2.36 -19.55
N GLY A 180 -22.76 -1.36 -19.19
CA GLY A 180 -22.52 -0.15 -19.97
C GLY A 180 -21.58 -0.35 -21.16
N GLY A 181 -20.89 -1.50 -21.26
CA GLY A 181 -19.95 -1.82 -22.32
C GLY A 181 -18.60 -1.12 -22.19
N TRP A 182 -18.13 -0.86 -20.96
CA TRP A 182 -16.86 -0.16 -20.71
C TRP A 182 -15.75 -1.07 -20.15
N TYR A 183 -16.12 -2.29 -19.75
CA TYR A 183 -15.22 -3.31 -19.24
C TYR A 183 -15.58 -4.66 -19.86
N HIS A 184 -14.62 -5.28 -20.53
CA HIS A 184 -14.80 -6.43 -21.42
C HIS A 184 -13.80 -7.53 -21.08
N TYR A 185 -14.06 -8.30 -20.02
CA TYR A 185 -13.18 -9.41 -19.68
C TYR A 185 -13.63 -10.72 -20.34
N ASN A 186 -12.87 -11.17 -21.35
CA ASN A 186 -13.19 -12.33 -22.19
C ASN A 186 -12.28 -13.55 -21.97
N ASP A 187 -11.32 -13.48 -21.04
CA ASP A 187 -10.48 -14.63 -20.71
C ASP A 187 -11.31 -15.76 -20.08
N PRO A 188 -11.34 -16.96 -20.68
CA PRO A 188 -12.06 -18.11 -20.14
C PRO A 188 -11.45 -18.67 -18.84
N THR A 189 -10.22 -18.30 -18.46
CA THR A 189 -9.61 -18.75 -17.20
C THR A 189 -9.95 -17.86 -16.00
N CYS A 190 -10.46 -16.66 -16.24
CA CYS A 190 -10.84 -15.71 -15.20
C CYS A 190 -12.33 -15.80 -14.86
N ASP A 191 -12.61 -16.19 -13.62
CA ASP A 191 -13.96 -16.23 -13.08
C ASP A 191 -14.46 -14.83 -12.63
N TYR A 192 -15.62 -14.77 -11.99
CA TYR A 192 -16.19 -13.49 -11.53
C TYR A 192 -15.34 -12.80 -10.48
N ALA A 193 -14.69 -13.55 -9.59
CA ALA A 193 -13.86 -12.98 -8.54
C ALA A 193 -12.60 -12.36 -9.13
N CYS A 194 -11.95 -13.07 -10.04
CA CYS A 194 -10.82 -12.54 -10.82
C CYS A 194 -11.20 -11.24 -11.54
N LYS A 195 -12.37 -11.18 -12.21
CA LYS A 195 -12.84 -9.93 -12.87
C LYS A 195 -13.00 -8.77 -11.90
N ALA A 196 -13.38 -9.05 -10.67
CA ALA A 196 -13.57 -8.04 -9.62
C ALA A 196 -12.24 -7.50 -9.11
N THR A 197 -11.23 -8.36 -8.95
CA THR A 197 -9.84 -7.97 -8.65
C THR A 197 -9.30 -7.02 -9.74
N GLU A 198 -9.43 -7.44 -10.99
CA GLU A 198 -9.02 -6.66 -12.17
C GLU A 198 -9.79 -5.33 -12.26
N TYR A 199 -11.09 -5.35 -11.98
CA TYR A 199 -11.90 -4.13 -11.98
C TYR A 199 -11.44 -3.10 -10.95
N MET A 200 -11.03 -3.54 -9.76
CA MET A 200 -10.43 -2.67 -8.74
C MET A 200 -9.14 -2.03 -9.26
N TYR A 201 -8.24 -2.85 -9.85
CA TYR A 201 -7.00 -2.38 -10.47
C TYR A 201 -7.27 -1.36 -11.58
N TRP A 202 -8.09 -1.71 -12.57
CA TRP A 202 -8.40 -0.85 -13.70
C TRP A 202 -8.99 0.49 -13.25
N SER A 203 -9.90 0.43 -12.29
CA SER A 203 -10.60 1.62 -11.77
C SER A 203 -9.65 2.56 -11.03
N LEU A 204 -8.88 2.03 -10.06
CA LEU A 204 -7.99 2.85 -9.24
C LEU A 204 -6.85 3.42 -10.08
N THR A 205 -6.17 2.59 -10.87
CA THR A 205 -5.03 3.05 -11.67
C THR A 205 -5.43 4.02 -12.79
N SER A 206 -6.67 3.95 -13.30
CA SER A 206 -7.22 4.96 -14.21
C SER A 206 -7.47 6.30 -13.52
N LEU A 207 -7.94 6.29 -12.26
CA LEU A 207 -8.11 7.51 -11.45
C LEU A 207 -6.77 8.14 -11.07
N LEU A 208 -5.76 7.33 -10.82
CA LEU A 208 -4.40 7.78 -10.49
C LEU A 208 -3.56 8.13 -11.73
N GLY A 209 -4.10 7.89 -12.93
CA GLY A 209 -3.51 8.31 -14.20
C GLY A 209 -2.54 7.33 -14.83
N ALA A 210 -2.34 6.14 -14.26
CA ALA A 210 -1.40 5.13 -14.77
C ALA A 210 -1.76 4.63 -16.18
N GLN A 211 -3.04 4.70 -16.54
CA GLN A 211 -3.58 4.22 -17.82
C GLN A 211 -3.65 5.32 -18.90
N ASN A 212 -3.42 6.59 -18.55
CA ASN A 212 -3.67 7.74 -19.42
C ASN A 212 -2.45 8.14 -20.27
N TYR A 213 -1.91 7.18 -21.03
CA TYR A 213 -0.81 7.43 -21.97
C TYR A 213 -1.23 7.15 -23.42
N PRO A 214 -0.76 7.92 -24.42
CA PRO A 214 -1.11 7.68 -25.83
C PRO A 214 -0.75 6.28 -26.35
N TRP A 215 0.27 5.65 -25.77
CA TRP A 215 0.66 4.27 -26.08
C TRP A 215 -0.16 3.25 -25.26
N ARG A 216 -0.52 3.56 -24.01
CA ARG A 216 -1.27 2.63 -23.14
C ARG A 216 -2.74 2.50 -23.52
N ILE A 217 -3.40 3.62 -23.81
CA ILE A 217 -4.84 3.65 -24.13
C ILE A 217 -5.23 2.66 -25.24
N PRO A 218 -4.56 2.62 -26.40
CA PRO A 218 -4.89 1.62 -27.42
C PRO A 218 -4.55 0.19 -27.02
N ASP A 219 -3.51 -0.03 -26.19
CA ASP A 219 -3.07 -1.36 -25.77
C ASP A 219 -4.08 -2.07 -24.85
N ILE A 220 -4.91 -1.31 -24.13
CA ILE A 220 -5.91 -1.83 -23.18
C ILE A 220 -7.35 -1.73 -23.69
N ALA A 221 -7.58 -1.11 -24.85
CA ALA A 221 -8.92 -0.75 -25.31
C ALA A 221 -9.83 -1.96 -25.60
N ASP A 222 -9.25 -3.14 -25.83
CA ASP A 222 -10.01 -4.37 -26.03
C ASP A 222 -10.67 -4.88 -24.73
N GLU A 223 -10.17 -4.45 -23.57
CA GLU A 223 -10.63 -4.88 -22.25
C GLU A 223 -11.18 -3.72 -21.40
N TRP A 224 -10.56 -2.54 -21.45
CA TRP A 224 -10.88 -1.40 -20.61
C TRP A 224 -10.95 -0.08 -21.38
N GLU A 225 -12.12 0.57 -21.34
CA GLU A 225 -12.38 1.80 -22.10
C GLU A 225 -12.40 3.09 -21.24
N LEU A 226 -12.04 2.99 -19.95
CA LEU A 226 -12.07 4.14 -19.01
C LEU A 226 -10.68 4.57 -18.49
N PRO A 227 -9.65 4.78 -19.33
CA PRO A 227 -8.27 4.96 -18.90
C PRO A 227 -7.94 6.30 -18.22
N THR A 228 -8.95 7.16 -17.98
CA THR A 228 -8.72 8.51 -17.46
C THR A 228 -9.70 8.85 -16.34
N PRO A 229 -9.34 9.76 -15.42
CA PRO A 229 -10.26 10.18 -14.36
C PRO A 229 -11.56 10.75 -14.90
N LYS A 230 -11.48 11.49 -16.02
CA LYS A 230 -12.65 12.05 -16.69
C LYS A 230 -13.63 10.97 -17.15
N LEU A 231 -13.14 9.91 -17.79
CA LEU A 231 -13.98 8.80 -18.25
C LEU A 231 -14.53 7.99 -17.09
N MET A 232 -13.73 7.76 -16.05
CA MET A 232 -14.17 7.14 -14.80
C MET A 232 -15.33 7.90 -14.16
N HIS A 233 -15.23 9.22 -13.99
CA HIS A 233 -16.34 10.03 -13.47
C HIS A 233 -17.59 9.99 -14.36
N GLN A 234 -17.41 9.86 -15.67
CA GLN A 234 -18.52 9.87 -16.64
C GLN A 234 -19.28 8.54 -16.69
N HIS A 235 -18.58 7.41 -16.58
CA HIS A 235 -19.13 6.08 -16.86
C HIS A 235 -19.07 5.11 -15.67
N ALA A 236 -18.28 5.39 -14.65
CA ALA A 236 -18.10 4.58 -13.44
C ALA A 236 -18.25 5.40 -12.15
N GLY A 237 -19.10 6.44 -12.15
CA GLY A 237 -19.20 7.42 -11.05
C GLY A 237 -19.44 6.83 -9.66
N SER A 238 -20.18 5.73 -9.53
CA SER A 238 -20.37 5.03 -8.25
C SER A 238 -19.08 4.40 -7.73
N MET A 239 -18.26 3.80 -8.60
CA MET A 239 -16.95 3.27 -8.21
C MET A 239 -16.00 4.40 -7.81
N VAL A 240 -16.03 5.51 -8.54
CA VAL A 240 -15.21 6.68 -8.19
C VAL A 240 -15.58 7.23 -6.81
N GLN A 241 -16.87 7.31 -6.48
CA GLN A 241 -17.32 7.71 -5.14
C GLN A 241 -16.80 6.77 -4.05
N MET A 242 -16.78 5.46 -4.30
CA MET A 242 -16.25 4.49 -3.35
C MET A 242 -14.73 4.65 -3.16
N LEU A 243 -13.97 4.76 -4.26
CA LEU A 243 -12.51 4.90 -4.23
C LEU A 243 -12.05 6.23 -3.60
N GLN A 244 -12.85 7.28 -3.71
CA GLN A 244 -12.54 8.61 -3.15
C GLN A 244 -13.14 8.84 -1.76
N ASP A 245 -13.84 7.86 -1.19
CA ASP A 245 -14.37 7.97 0.16
C ASP A 245 -13.21 7.81 1.17
N PRO A 246 -12.87 8.87 1.93
CA PRO A 246 -11.71 8.86 2.81
C PRO A 246 -11.82 7.83 3.93
N GLN A 247 -13.01 7.27 4.21
CA GLN A 247 -13.17 6.22 5.22
C GLN A 247 -12.40 4.93 4.89
N TRP A 248 -12.10 4.69 3.62
CA TRP A 248 -11.45 3.46 3.17
C TRP A 248 -9.94 3.59 3.02
N HIS A 249 -9.40 4.81 3.20
CA HIS A 249 -7.97 5.06 3.08
C HIS A 249 -7.36 4.48 1.78
N ILE A 250 -8.12 4.46 0.69
CA ILE A 250 -7.64 3.99 -0.62
C ILE A 250 -6.63 4.99 -1.15
N ALA A 251 -5.56 4.46 -1.74
CA ALA A 251 -4.47 5.24 -2.32
C ALA A 251 -4.97 6.37 -3.24
N THR A 252 -4.39 7.55 -3.07
CA THR A 252 -4.68 8.76 -3.85
C THR A 252 -3.49 9.24 -4.69
N VAL A 253 -2.33 8.62 -4.49
CA VAL A 253 -1.08 8.84 -5.22
C VAL A 253 -0.68 7.53 -5.90
N LEU A 254 -0.28 7.60 -7.18
CA LEU A 254 0.28 6.44 -7.87
C LEU A 254 1.69 6.18 -7.36
N PRO A 255 2.04 4.95 -6.93
CA PRO A 255 3.41 4.60 -6.59
C PRO A 255 4.39 4.85 -7.73
N ASP A 256 5.61 5.27 -7.39
CA ASP A 256 6.68 5.57 -8.34
C ASP A 256 7.95 4.73 -8.12
N GLY A 257 7.93 3.83 -7.13
CA GLY A 257 9.04 2.93 -6.79
C GLY A 257 10.11 3.57 -5.91
N THR A 258 9.89 4.78 -5.41
CA THR A 258 10.82 5.55 -4.57
C THR A 258 10.18 5.89 -3.23
N TYR A 259 10.11 4.89 -2.35
CA TYR A 259 9.53 5.05 -1.02
C TYR A 259 10.54 5.68 -0.04
N ASN A 260 10.26 6.89 0.45
CA ASN A 260 11.09 7.57 1.45
C ASN A 260 10.17 8.18 2.52
N PRO A 261 9.66 7.38 3.46
CA PRO A 261 8.67 7.88 4.39
C PRO A 261 9.27 8.95 5.28
N VAL A 262 8.57 10.07 5.33
CA VAL A 262 8.90 11.19 6.21
C VAL A 262 7.87 11.15 7.31
N ALA A 263 8.29 10.66 8.49
CA ALA A 263 7.39 10.62 9.63
C ALA A 263 6.85 12.04 9.91
N PRO A 264 5.53 12.19 10.11
CA PRO A 264 4.91 13.50 10.17
C PRO A 264 5.47 14.23 11.39
N CYS A 265 6.13 15.35 11.15
CA CYS A 265 6.70 16.19 12.21
C CYS A 265 5.61 17.08 12.80
N ILE A 266 4.61 16.47 13.42
CA ILE A 266 3.39 17.13 13.92
C ILE A 266 3.67 18.24 14.95
N ALA A 267 4.87 18.26 15.53
CA ALA A 267 5.33 19.25 16.49
C ALA A 267 6.13 20.40 15.87
N ASP A 268 6.44 20.37 14.57
CA ASP A 268 7.02 21.49 13.82
C ASP A 268 5.89 22.42 13.37
N LEU A 269 5.57 23.37 14.24
CA LEU A 269 4.45 24.29 14.07
C LEU A 269 4.81 25.44 13.12
N ASP A 270 6.10 25.68 12.91
CA ASP A 270 6.60 26.76 12.06
C ASP A 270 7.09 26.32 10.66
N GLY A 271 7.12 25.00 10.43
CA GLY A 271 7.49 24.38 9.15
C GLY A 271 8.99 24.47 8.85
N SER A 272 9.83 24.57 9.89
CA SER A 272 11.28 24.71 9.75
C SER A 272 12.03 23.39 9.54
N ASN A 273 11.35 22.25 9.67
CA ASN A 273 11.91 20.90 9.82
C ASN A 273 12.75 20.72 11.11
N ASP A 274 12.52 21.54 12.12
CA ASP A 274 13.19 21.48 13.43
C ASP A 274 12.19 21.79 14.54
N VAL A 275 11.82 20.80 15.36
CA VAL A 275 11.03 21.03 16.58
C VAL A 275 11.91 21.67 17.65
N ASN A 276 11.66 22.94 17.91
CA ASN A 276 12.50 23.75 18.80
C ASN A 276 11.69 24.77 19.62
N VAL A 277 12.39 25.79 20.14
CA VAL A 277 11.77 26.82 20.98
C VAL A 277 10.74 27.65 20.23
N ASN A 278 10.86 27.80 18.91
CA ASN A 278 9.88 28.54 18.10
C ASN A 278 8.53 27.83 18.10
N ASP A 279 8.53 26.50 17.95
CA ASP A 279 7.33 25.67 17.99
C ASP A 279 6.69 25.71 19.38
N LEU A 280 7.50 25.59 20.43
CA LEU A 280 7.01 25.71 21.80
C LEU A 280 6.34 27.09 22.05
N LEU A 281 6.91 28.17 21.50
CA LEU A 281 6.33 29.49 21.61
C LEU A 281 5.02 29.60 20.81
N GLN A 282 4.92 28.98 19.64
CA GLN A 282 3.68 28.92 18.87
C GLN A 282 2.59 28.15 19.62
N LEU A 283 2.92 27.01 20.20
CA LEU A 283 2.01 26.20 21.00
C LEU A 283 1.51 26.99 22.22
N ILE A 284 2.42 27.61 22.99
CA ILE A 284 2.06 28.43 24.16
C ILE A 284 1.18 29.63 23.76
N ASN A 285 1.40 30.24 22.60
CA ASN A 285 0.55 31.32 22.10
C ASN A 285 -0.90 30.86 21.81
N ALA A 286 -1.09 29.59 21.49
CA ALA A 286 -2.38 28.97 21.25
C ALA A 286 -3.01 28.35 22.52
N TRP A 287 -2.36 28.45 23.69
CA TRP A 287 -2.77 27.77 24.91
C TRP A 287 -4.24 28.00 25.30
N GLY A 288 -4.96 26.90 25.54
CA GLY A 288 -6.38 26.88 25.90
C GLY A 288 -7.33 27.24 24.76
N GLN A 289 -6.84 27.35 23.52
CA GLN A 289 -7.65 27.63 22.34
C GLN A 289 -7.93 26.35 21.56
N SER A 290 -9.00 26.36 20.77
CA SER A 290 -9.19 25.37 19.72
C SER A 290 -8.41 25.85 18.50
N ASN A 291 -7.22 25.29 18.31
CA ASN A 291 -6.31 25.63 17.21
C ASN A 291 -5.76 24.34 16.61
N VAL A 292 -6.31 23.95 15.46
CA VAL A 292 -5.96 22.69 14.77
C VAL A 292 -4.47 22.54 14.45
N SER A 293 -3.73 23.64 14.34
CA SER A 293 -2.30 23.59 14.05
C SER A 293 -1.45 23.36 15.30
N ALA A 294 -1.92 23.75 16.48
CA ALA A 294 -1.18 23.60 17.74
C ALA A 294 -1.76 22.52 18.68
N ASP A 295 -2.91 21.94 18.30
CA ASP A 295 -3.59 20.80 18.92
C ASP A 295 -3.01 19.51 18.33
N ILE A 296 -1.78 19.20 18.76
CA ILE A 296 -0.95 18.09 18.29
C ILE A 296 -1.60 16.74 18.64
N ASP A 297 -2.28 16.63 19.78
CA ASP A 297 -2.96 15.40 20.19
C ASP A 297 -4.41 15.27 19.68
N GLY A 298 -4.93 16.31 19.02
CA GLY A 298 -6.26 16.34 18.41
C GLY A 298 -7.41 16.31 19.43
N SER A 299 -7.15 16.65 20.70
CA SER A 299 -8.15 16.67 21.77
C SER A 299 -9.19 17.79 21.62
N GLY A 300 -8.94 18.75 20.72
CA GLY A 300 -9.80 19.89 20.43
C GLY A 300 -9.42 21.16 21.21
N THR A 301 -8.40 21.10 22.08
CA THR A 301 -7.91 22.24 22.88
C THR A 301 -6.40 22.12 23.11
N VAL A 302 -5.66 23.20 22.85
CA VAL A 302 -4.21 23.23 23.12
C VAL A 302 -3.94 23.25 24.62
N ASP A 303 -3.37 22.18 25.16
CA ASP A 303 -3.03 22.05 26.57
C ASP A 303 -1.72 21.27 26.84
N VAL A 304 -1.61 20.68 28.03
CA VAL A 304 -0.40 19.97 28.45
C VAL A 304 -0.15 18.72 27.62
N GLY A 305 -1.19 18.10 27.04
CA GLY A 305 -1.06 16.99 26.11
C GLY A 305 -0.16 17.35 24.94
N ASP A 306 -0.41 18.50 24.31
CA ASP A 306 0.35 18.98 23.16
C ASP A 306 1.79 19.33 23.52
N ILE A 307 2.02 19.97 24.67
CA ILE A 307 3.39 20.27 25.13
C ILE A 307 4.21 18.99 25.30
N LEU A 308 3.60 17.93 25.81
CA LEU A 308 4.31 16.67 26.02
C LEU A 308 4.71 16.05 24.68
N LEU A 309 3.83 16.07 23.67
CA LEU A 309 4.16 15.60 22.32
C LEU A 309 5.23 16.47 21.66
N LEU A 310 5.16 17.79 21.81
CA LEU A 310 6.17 18.70 21.27
C LEU A 310 7.55 18.45 21.87
N VAL A 311 7.63 18.29 23.19
CA VAL A 311 8.90 18.03 23.88
C VAL A 311 9.45 16.64 23.55
N ASP A 312 8.60 15.65 23.32
CA ASP A 312 9.00 14.30 22.89
C ASP A 312 9.62 14.31 21.49
N ALA A 313 9.10 15.17 20.61
CA ALA A 313 9.58 15.37 19.25
C ALA A 313 10.77 16.36 19.12
N TRP A 314 11.34 16.86 20.22
CA TRP A 314 12.33 17.94 20.19
C TRP A 314 13.60 17.58 19.40
N GLY A 315 13.92 18.37 18.37
CA GLY A 315 15.07 18.17 17.50
C GLY A 315 14.72 18.29 16.03
N ILE A 316 15.65 17.85 15.18
CA ILE A 316 15.45 17.83 13.73
C ILE A 316 14.32 16.86 13.41
N CYS A 317 13.38 17.28 12.56
CA CYS A 317 12.36 16.39 12.03
C CYS A 317 13.00 15.23 11.25
N PRO A 318 12.42 14.02 11.32
CA PRO A 318 12.95 12.83 10.63
C PRO A 318 13.00 12.98 9.10
#